data_AF-A0A2Z6RNQ1-F1
#
_entry.id   AF-A0A2Z6RNQ1-F1
#
_cell.length_a   1.000
_cell.length_b   1.000
_cell.length_c   1.000
_cell.angle_alpha   90.00
_cell.angle_beta   90.00
_cell.angle_gamma   90.00
#
_symmetry.space_group_name_H-M   'P 1'
#
loop_
_entity.id
_entity.type
_entity.pdbx_description
1 polymer ?
#
loop_
_entity_poly.entity_id
_entity_poly.type
_entity_poly.pdbx_seq_one_letter_code
_entity_poly.pdbx_strand_id
1 'polypeptide(L)'
;MDDTQWITDKKDKLESMLSITDSFYRLNDIQINKDKSELMMKTKMYKCQYSHIYNNKIDIQFGRESINIKAKHPHEPTRILGVYFNIENDEQYLISKIKAEIDHLTNFMWKKKITDKHILYIFNRIIIPRIEYWS
;
A
#
# COMPACT_ATOMS: atom_id res chain seq x y z
N MET A 1 11.69 -3.75 -11.48
CA MET A 1 11.07 -3.83 -10.15
C MET A 1 12.07 -3.26 -9.18
N ASP A 2 11.71 -2.18 -8.53
CA ASP A 2 12.53 -1.35 -7.63
C ASP A 2 11.93 -1.29 -6.21
N ASP A 3 10.61 -1.44 -6.08
CA ASP A 3 9.94 -1.56 -4.79
C ASP A 3 10.38 -2.82 -4.02
N THR A 4 10.82 -2.62 -2.77
CA THR A 4 11.31 -3.68 -1.87
C THR A 4 10.52 -3.67 -0.56
N GLN A 5 10.26 -4.85 0.00
CA GLN A 5 9.50 -4.99 1.24
C GLN A 5 10.30 -5.74 2.29
N TRP A 6 10.26 -5.22 3.52
CA TRP A 6 10.90 -5.82 4.68
C TRP A 6 9.84 -6.14 5.73
N ILE A 7 9.85 -7.38 6.22
CA ILE A 7 8.92 -7.85 7.26
C ILE A 7 9.74 -8.32 8.45
N THR A 8 9.42 -7.80 9.62
CA THR A 8 10.14 -8.11 10.87
C THR A 8 9.22 -7.91 12.07
N ASP A 9 9.55 -8.58 13.17
CA ASP A 9 8.82 -8.54 14.43
C ASP A 9 9.26 -7.37 15.33
N LYS A 10 10.46 -6.81 15.10
CA LYS A 10 11.05 -5.77 15.97
C LYS A 10 11.77 -4.70 15.16
N LYS A 11 11.73 -3.46 15.71
CA LYS A 11 12.43 -2.30 15.16
C LYS A 11 13.95 -2.52 15.06
N ASP A 12 14.61 -3.00 16.11
CA ASP A 12 16.07 -3.16 16.11
C ASP A 12 16.55 -4.13 15.02
N LYS A 13 15.76 -5.18 14.76
CA LYS A 13 16.02 -6.13 13.66
C LYS A 13 15.81 -5.48 12.30
N LEU A 14 14.78 -4.63 12.15
CA LEU A 14 14.57 -3.84 10.93
C LEU A 14 15.80 -2.98 10.64
N GLU A 15 16.27 -2.22 11.63
CA GLU A 15 17.41 -1.32 11.49
C GLU A 15 18.70 -2.08 11.17
N SER A 16 18.88 -3.24 11.78
CA SER A 16 20.01 -4.13 11.46
C SER A 16 19.96 -4.61 10.00
N MET A 17 18.79 -5.02 9.51
CA MET A 17 18.60 -5.39 8.10
C MET A 17 18.87 -4.20 7.19
N LEU A 18 18.27 -3.04 7.45
CA LEU A 18 18.46 -1.82 6.67
C LEU A 18 19.92 -1.36 6.64
N SER A 19 20.69 -1.59 7.71
CA SER A 19 22.12 -1.30 7.73
C SER A 19 22.93 -2.18 6.77
N ILE A 20 22.60 -3.46 6.68
CA ILE A 20 23.20 -4.39 5.72
C ILE A 20 22.79 -3.97 4.31
N THR A 21 21.51 -3.65 4.11
CA THR A 21 20.98 -3.28 2.80
C THR A 21 21.58 -1.95 2.29
N ASP A 22 21.73 -0.94 3.14
CA ASP A 22 22.41 0.33 2.79
C ASP A 22 23.86 0.08 2.36
N SER A 23 24.57 -0.82 3.05
CA SER A 23 25.93 -1.22 2.68
C SER A 23 25.97 -1.90 1.31
N PHE A 24 25.02 -2.79 1.03
CA PHE A 24 24.87 -3.44 -0.27
C PHE A 24 24.56 -2.44 -1.39
N TYR A 25 23.62 -1.52 -1.17
CA TYR A 25 23.26 -0.52 -2.18
C TYR A 25 24.44 0.39 -2.51
N ARG A 26 25.19 0.82 -1.50
CA ARG A 26 26.39 1.65 -1.69
C ARG A 26 27.53 0.91 -2.39
N LEU A 27 27.69 -0.39 -2.16
CA LEU A 27 28.68 -1.21 -2.87
C LEU A 27 28.38 -1.29 -4.37
N ASN A 28 27.09 -1.29 -4.73
CA ASN A 28 26.62 -1.46 -6.11
C ASN A 28 26.22 -0.13 -6.78
N ASP A 29 26.56 1.02 -6.19
CA ASP A 29 26.18 2.35 -6.66
C ASP A 29 24.67 2.52 -6.92
N ILE A 30 23.84 1.88 -6.10
CA ILE A 30 22.37 2.00 -6.13
C ILE A 30 21.95 3.12 -5.17
N GLN A 31 21.27 4.13 -5.71
CA GLN A 31 20.68 5.20 -4.92
C GLN A 31 19.21 4.89 -4.61
N ILE A 32 18.83 4.94 -3.33
CA ILE A 32 17.44 4.77 -2.89
C ILE A 32 16.86 6.08 -2.40
N ASN A 33 15.62 6.35 -2.80
CA ASN A 33 14.82 7.43 -2.24
C ASN A 33 14.18 6.98 -0.92
N LYS A 34 14.87 7.25 0.19
CA LYS A 34 14.42 6.85 1.53
C LYS A 34 13.13 7.59 1.97
N ASP A 35 12.84 8.76 1.42
CA ASP A 35 11.63 9.54 1.75
C ASP A 35 10.34 8.89 1.24
N LYS A 36 10.45 8.00 0.24
CA LYS A 36 9.32 7.20 -0.27
C LYS A 36 9.04 5.95 0.58
N SER A 37 9.81 5.70 1.64
CA SER A 37 9.59 4.55 2.51
C SER A 37 8.28 4.68 3.26
N GLU A 38 7.47 3.62 3.24
CA GLU A 38 6.24 3.53 4.01
C GLU A 38 6.39 2.53 5.16
N LEU A 39 5.83 2.85 6.33
CA LEU A 39 5.84 1.96 7.49
C LEU A 39 4.43 1.47 7.79
N MET A 40 4.25 0.15 7.74
CA MET A 40 3.08 -0.53 8.28
C MET A 40 3.51 -1.28 9.54
N MET A 41 2.78 -1.12 10.63
CA MET A 41 3.09 -1.76 11.91
C MET A 41 1.81 -2.27 12.55
N LYS A 42 1.89 -3.44 13.21
CA LYS A 42 0.80 -3.98 14.02
C LYS A 42 1.18 -3.93 15.49
N THR A 43 0.42 -3.19 16.29
CA THR A 43 0.59 -3.15 17.74
C THR A 43 -0.32 -4.17 18.43
N LYS A 44 0.10 -4.69 19.59
CA LYS A 44 -0.74 -5.53 20.46
C LYS A 44 -1.66 -4.70 21.38
N MET A 45 -1.57 -3.37 21.30
CA MET A 45 -2.34 -2.47 22.16
C MET A 45 -3.80 -2.34 21.73
N TYR A 46 -4.65 -1.89 22.64
CA TYR A 46 -6.08 -1.70 22.39
C TYR A 46 -6.34 -0.65 21.30
N LYS A 47 -7.39 -0.86 20.49
CA LYS A 47 -7.77 0.00 19.35
C LYS A 47 -7.94 1.48 19.73
N CYS A 48 -8.34 1.79 20.96
CA CYS A 48 -8.49 3.16 21.46
C CYS A 48 -7.19 3.99 21.46
N GLN A 49 -6.02 3.34 21.37
CA GLN A 49 -4.71 4.02 21.36
C GLN A 49 -4.12 4.18 19.96
N TYR A 50 -4.84 3.74 18.91
CA TYR A 50 -4.38 3.87 17.52
C TYR A 50 -4.11 5.33 17.14
N SER A 51 -4.97 6.26 17.55
CA SER A 51 -4.81 7.68 17.20
C SER A 51 -3.48 8.28 17.67
N HIS A 52 -2.96 7.89 18.83
CA HIS A 52 -1.71 8.43 19.36
C HIS A 52 -0.48 7.75 18.74
N ILE A 53 -0.50 6.43 18.57
CA ILE A 53 0.66 5.67 18.09
C ILE A 53 0.90 5.93 16.60
N TYR A 54 -0.15 5.91 15.78
CA TYR A 54 -0.02 6.07 14.32
C TYR A 54 0.04 7.55 13.90
N ASN A 55 -0.24 8.51 14.80
CA ASN A 55 0.02 9.93 14.50
C ASN A 55 1.46 10.36 14.78
N ASN A 56 2.16 9.66 15.67
CA ASN A 56 3.53 10.00 15.99
C ASN A 56 4.49 9.53 14.89
N LYS A 57 5.49 10.35 14.63
CA LYS A 57 6.61 10.00 13.77
C LYS A 57 7.57 9.08 14.53
N ILE A 58 8.07 8.07 13.85
CA ILE A 58 9.01 7.09 14.37
C ILE A 58 10.32 7.29 13.63
N ASP A 59 11.39 7.51 14.38
CA ASP A 59 12.74 7.51 13.81
C ASP A 59 13.18 6.07 13.58
N ILE A 60 13.62 5.76 12.37
CA ILE A 60 14.20 4.47 11.98
C ILE A 60 15.62 4.72 11.49
N GLN A 61 16.59 3.97 12.00
CA GLN A 61 17.94 3.99 11.45
C GLN A 61 18.00 3.19 10.15
N PHE A 62 18.24 3.88 9.03
CA PHE A 62 18.46 3.28 7.72
C PHE A 62 19.93 3.47 7.33
N GLY A 63 20.76 2.49 7.71
CA GLY A 63 22.19 2.55 7.49
C GLY A 63 22.83 3.68 8.28
N ARG A 64 23.45 4.62 7.57
CA ARG A 64 24.13 5.77 8.20
C ARG A 64 23.21 6.95 8.51
N GLU A 65 21.98 6.93 8.02
CA GLU A 65 21.02 8.02 8.15
C GLU A 65 19.83 7.58 9.00
N SER A 66 19.21 8.52 9.70
CA SER A 66 17.95 8.30 10.40
C SER A 66 16.81 8.91 9.58
N ILE A 67 15.74 8.13 9.40
CA ILE A 67 14.55 8.55 8.67
C ILE A 67 13.37 8.65 9.61
N ASN A 68 12.65 9.76 9.51
CA ASN A 68 11.50 10.05 10.36
C ASN A 68 10.22 9.70 9.61
N ILE A 69 9.66 8.52 9.89
CA ILE A 69 8.51 7.98 9.16
C ILE A 69 7.28 7.93 10.05
N LYS A 70 6.14 8.36 9.51
CA LYS A 70 4.84 8.16 10.12
C LYS A 70 4.31 6.77 9.75
N ALA A 71 3.95 5.96 10.74
CA ALA A 71 3.29 4.69 10.48
C ALA A 71 1.89 4.92 9.88
N LYS A 72 1.53 4.16 8.84
CA LYS A 72 0.19 4.21 8.26
C LYS A 72 -0.84 3.75 9.28
N HIS A 73 -2.02 4.37 9.24
CA HIS A 73 -3.10 4.00 10.14
C HIS A 73 -3.55 2.54 9.87
N PRO A 74 -4.01 1.76 10.86
CA PRO A 74 -4.29 0.34 10.66
C PRO A 74 -5.36 0.02 9.60
N HIS A 75 -6.29 0.95 9.41
CA HIS A 75 -7.36 0.91 8.41
C HIS A 75 -6.98 1.65 7.11
N GLU A 76 -5.81 2.29 7.07
CA GLU A 76 -5.35 2.97 5.87
C GLU A 76 -4.76 1.95 4.88
N PRO A 77 -5.24 1.95 3.62
CA PRO A 77 -4.79 1.01 2.62
C PRO A 77 -3.40 1.36 2.08
N THR A 78 -2.60 0.34 1.83
CA THR A 78 -1.30 0.40 1.17
C THR A 78 -1.33 -0.47 -0.07
N ARG A 79 -0.81 0.06 -1.17
CA ARG A 79 -0.80 -0.66 -2.45
C ARG A 79 0.54 -1.33 -2.66
N ILE A 80 0.53 -2.64 -2.77
CA ILE A 80 1.70 -3.47 -3.04
C ILE A 80 1.45 -4.21 -4.34
N LEU A 81 2.29 -3.96 -5.36
CA LEU A 81 2.20 -4.62 -6.67
C LEU A 81 0.80 -4.61 -7.31
N GLY A 82 -0.03 -3.61 -7.00
CA GLY A 82 -1.39 -3.52 -7.54
C GLY A 82 -2.51 -3.86 -6.55
N VAL A 83 -2.21 -4.69 -5.55
CA VAL A 83 -3.14 -5.21 -4.53
C VAL A 83 -3.14 -4.30 -3.31
N TYR A 84 -4.30 -4.16 -2.66
CA TYR A 84 -4.46 -3.30 -1.50
C TYR A 84 -4.45 -4.09 -0.19
N PHE A 85 -3.63 -3.63 0.75
CA PHE A 85 -3.46 -4.23 2.07
C PHE A 85 -3.68 -3.18 3.15
N ASN A 86 -4.21 -3.59 4.29
CA ASN A 86 -4.17 -2.81 5.52
C ASN A 86 -3.83 -3.74 6.69
N ILE A 87 -3.46 -3.17 7.83
CA ILE A 87 -2.98 -3.96 8.99
C ILE A 87 -4.12 -4.74 9.65
N GLU A 88 -5.34 -4.19 9.63
CA GLU A 88 -6.53 -4.83 10.21
C GLU A 88 -7.17 -5.89 9.29
N ASN A 89 -6.66 -6.03 8.07
CA ASN A 89 -7.22 -6.86 7.01
C ASN A 89 -8.72 -6.60 6.77
N ASP A 90 -9.12 -5.31 6.76
CA ASP A 90 -10.47 -4.91 6.39
C ASP A 90 -10.60 -4.74 4.87
N GLU A 91 -11.77 -5.13 4.36
CA GLU A 91 -12.08 -5.01 2.93
C GLU A 91 -12.89 -3.74 2.62
N GLN A 92 -13.13 -2.88 3.61
CA GLN A 92 -14.05 -1.74 3.46
C GLN A 92 -13.54 -0.77 2.40
N TYR A 93 -12.23 -0.51 2.42
CA TYR A 93 -11.60 0.32 1.39
C TYR A 93 -11.69 -0.31 0.01
N LEU A 94 -11.39 -1.61 -0.11
CA LEU A 94 -11.43 -2.32 -1.39
C LEU A 94 -12.85 -2.32 -1.97
N ILE A 95 -13.86 -2.61 -1.16
CA ILE A 95 -15.27 -2.57 -1.55
C ILE A 95 -15.67 -1.17 -2.01
N SER A 96 -15.28 -0.14 -1.26
CA SER A 96 -15.59 1.26 -1.60
C SER A 96 -14.94 1.67 -2.92
N LYS A 97 -13.70 1.24 -3.15
CA LYS A 97 -12.98 1.47 -4.40
C LYS A 97 -13.65 0.76 -5.59
N ILE A 98 -14.07 -0.50 -5.42
CA ILE A 98 -14.78 -1.26 -6.44
C ILE A 98 -16.09 -0.56 -6.81
N LYS A 99 -16.88 -0.13 -5.82
CA LYS A 99 -18.12 0.62 -6.06
C LYS A 99 -17.86 1.91 -6.84
N ALA A 100 -16.88 2.71 -6.41
CA ALA A 100 -16.52 3.95 -7.07
C ALA A 100 -16.07 3.74 -8.53
N GLU A 101 -15.30 2.68 -8.81
CA GLU A 101 -14.89 2.33 -10.17
C GLU A 101 -16.09 1.94 -11.04
N ILE A 102 -16.99 1.10 -10.52
CA ILE A 102 -18.20 0.69 -11.24
C ILE A 102 -19.10 1.89 -11.52
N ASP A 103 -19.31 2.76 -10.53
CA ASP A 103 -20.12 3.97 -10.68
C ASP A 103 -19.50 4.91 -11.72
N HIS A 104 -18.18 5.12 -11.67
CA HIS A 104 -17.46 5.94 -12.64
C HIS A 104 -17.62 5.39 -14.07
N LEU A 105 -17.41 4.09 -14.27
CA LEU A 105 -17.51 3.46 -15.59
C LEU A 105 -18.95 3.47 -16.11
N THR A 106 -19.93 3.23 -15.25
CA THR A 106 -21.35 3.28 -15.61
C THR A 106 -21.75 4.69 -16.05
N ASN A 107 -21.34 5.71 -15.29
CA ASN A 107 -21.58 7.12 -15.63
C ASN A 107 -20.88 7.54 -16.93
N PHE A 108 -19.67 7.02 -17.18
CA PHE A 108 -18.94 7.26 -18.42
C PHE A 108 -19.66 6.66 -19.63
N MET A 109 -20.14 5.42 -19.48
CA MET A 109 -20.85 4.66 -20.52
C MET A 109 -22.23 5.25 -20.85
N TRP A 110 -22.94 5.77 -19.83
CA TRP A 110 -24.29 6.34 -19.99
C TRP A 110 -24.40 7.40 -21.09
N LYS A 111 -23.36 8.21 -21.29
CA LYS A 111 -23.36 9.29 -22.29
C LYS A 111 -22.93 8.85 -23.69
N LYS A 112 -22.66 7.56 -23.91
CA LYS A 112 -22.09 7.03 -25.16
C LYS A 112 -23.14 6.25 -25.97
N LYS A 113 -23.01 6.30 -27.30
CA LYS A 113 -23.79 5.45 -28.20
C LYS A 113 -23.19 4.03 -28.22
N ILE A 114 -23.48 3.25 -27.20
CA ILE A 114 -23.01 1.87 -27.03
C ILE A 114 -24.20 0.91 -26.97
N THR A 115 -24.02 -0.31 -27.47
CA THR A 115 -25.02 -1.37 -27.38
C THR A 115 -24.84 -2.16 -26.09
N ASP A 116 -25.86 -2.90 -25.71
CA ASP A 116 -25.84 -3.91 -24.65
C ASP A 116 -24.66 -4.89 -24.79
N LYS A 117 -24.36 -5.34 -26.02
CA LYS A 117 -23.22 -6.25 -26.30
C LYS A 117 -21.86 -5.61 -26.01
N HIS A 118 -21.70 -4.32 -26.31
CA HIS A 118 -20.48 -3.59 -25.96
C HIS A 118 -20.31 -3.47 -24.44
N ILE A 119 -21.40 -3.21 -23.72
CA ILE A 119 -21.40 -3.16 -22.25
C ILE A 119 -21.01 -4.52 -21.68
N LEU A 120 -21.66 -5.60 -22.13
CA LEU A 120 -21.35 -6.96 -21.68
C LEU A 120 -19.88 -7.32 -21.91
N TYR A 121 -19.33 -6.96 -23.07
CA TYR A 121 -17.91 -7.16 -23.36
C TYR A 121 -17.01 -6.38 -22.41
N ILE A 122 -17.28 -5.09 -22.18
CA ILE A 122 -16.50 -4.24 -21.27
C ILE A 122 -16.50 -4.82 -19.85
N PHE A 123 -17.67 -5.23 -19.35
CA PHE A 123 -17.76 -5.84 -18.03
C PHE A 123 -16.92 -7.12 -17.93
N ASN A 124 -17.10 -8.05 -18.86
CA ASN A 124 -16.47 -9.36 -18.80
C ASN A 124 -14.96 -9.35 -19.12
N ARG A 125 -14.50 -8.44 -19.98
CA ARG A 125 -13.10 -8.41 -20.44
C ARG A 125 -12.24 -7.35 -19.78
N ILE A 126 -12.84 -6.33 -19.16
CA ILE A 126 -12.10 -5.19 -18.60
C ILE A 126 -12.41 -5.01 -17.12
N ILE A 127 -13.69 -4.88 -16.76
CA ILE A 127 -14.07 -4.52 -15.38
C ILE A 127 -13.79 -5.66 -14.41
N ILE A 128 -14.30 -6.87 -14.70
CA ILE A 128 -14.11 -8.04 -13.83
C ILE A 128 -12.63 -8.36 -13.66
N PRO A 129 -11.81 -8.54 -14.73
CA PRO A 129 -10.39 -8.84 -14.56
C PRO A 129 -9.62 -7.75 -13.79
N ARG A 130 -10.02 -6.49 -13.93
CA ARG A 130 -9.37 -5.38 -13.22
C ARG A 130 -9.71 -5.36 -11.74
N ILE A 131 -10.95 -5.72 -11.37
CA ILE A 131 -11.36 -5.85 -9.97
C ILE A 131 -10.68 -7.06 -9.34
N GLU A 132 -10.63 -8.21 -10.05
CA GLU A 132 -9.93 -9.41 -9.60
C GLU A 132 -8.45 -9.15 -9.33
N TYR A 133 -7.82 -8.25 -10.08
CA TYR A 133 -6.43 -7.87 -9.83
C TYR A 133 -6.21 -7.07 -8.53
N TRP A 134 -7.26 -6.50 -7.93
CA TRP A 134 -7.14 -5.73 -6.69
C TRP A 134 -7.26 -6.58 -5.42
N SER A 135 -7.75 -7.81 -5.54
CA SER A 135 -7.86 -8.83 -4.48
C SER A 135 -6.74 -9.84 -4.57
#